data_AF-A0A5N5JC39-F1
#
_entry.id   AF-A0A5N5JC39-F1
#
_cell.length_a   1.000
_cell.length_b   1.000
_cell.length_c   1.000
_cell.angle_alpha   90.00
_cell.angle_beta   90.00
_cell.angle_gamma   90.00
#
_symmetry.space_group_name_H-M   'P 1'
#
loop_
_entity.id
_entity.type
_entity.pdbx_description
1 polymer ?
#
loop_
_entity_poly.entity_id
_entity_poly.type
_entity_poly.pdbx_seq_one_letter_code
_entity_poly.pdbx_strand_id
1 'polypeptide(L)'
;MEAKYKFIFVARVSVRTAVMHAVLRLTGLASYSENDVDCPRLLQLLHFGEKLDSGNCGNTCDSCSKIKTLVEKDVTESTKQLVSFLQLDHSPLAFYFFDSLLDLSDILFSKTTTFVGVFNQRLG
;
A
#
# COMPACT_ATOMS: atom_id res chain seq x y z
N MET A 1 -24.90 27.59 19.82
CA MET A 1 -23.51 27.08 19.99
C MET A 1 -23.27 25.75 19.28
N GLU A 2 -24.25 24.85 19.26
CA GLU A 2 -24.19 23.50 18.65
C GLU A 2 -23.77 23.45 17.16
N ALA A 3 -24.24 24.40 16.33
CA ALA A 3 -23.93 24.43 14.90
C ALA A 3 -22.43 24.69 14.60
N LYS A 4 -21.73 25.44 15.46
CA LYS A 4 -20.29 25.70 15.30
C LYS A 4 -19.46 24.44 15.51
N TYR A 5 -19.81 23.62 16.52
CA TYR A 5 -19.12 22.36 16.79
C TYR A 5 -19.37 21.32 15.69
N LYS A 6 -20.58 21.28 15.12
CA LYS A 6 -20.89 20.42 13.95
C LYS A 6 -20.08 20.84 12.72
N PHE A 7 -19.95 22.14 12.44
CA PHE A 7 -19.15 22.62 11.32
C PHE A 7 -17.66 22.30 11.49
N ILE A 8 -17.11 22.53 12.68
CA ILE A 8 -15.71 22.19 12.99
C ILE A 8 -15.48 20.68 12.86
N PHE A 9 -16.40 19.85 13.35
CA PHE A 9 -16.32 18.40 13.22
C PHE A 9 -16.32 17.94 11.75
N VAL A 10 -17.28 18.43 10.95
CA VAL A 10 -17.38 18.10 9.52
C VAL A 10 -16.12 18.54 8.77
N ALA A 11 -15.59 19.74 9.05
CA ALA A 11 -14.37 20.22 8.42
C ALA A 11 -13.16 19.35 8.77
N ARG A 12 -12.99 18.96 10.04
CA ARG A 12 -11.89 18.07 10.47
C ARG A 12 -11.96 16.69 9.83
N VAL A 13 -13.15 16.09 9.79
CA VAL A 13 -13.36 14.79 9.14
C VAL A 13 -13.08 14.90 7.64
N SER A 14 -13.60 15.93 6.98
CA SER A 14 -13.40 16.14 5.54
C SER A 14 -11.92 16.32 5.18
N VAL A 15 -11.18 17.10 5.96
CA VAL A 15 -9.72 17.28 5.77
C VAL A 15 -8.98 15.97 6.00
N ARG A 16 -9.29 15.23 7.08
CA ARG A 16 -8.65 13.93 7.37
C ARG A 16 -8.88 12.94 6.23
N THR A 17 -10.12 12.81 5.75
CA THR A 17 -10.45 11.92 4.62
C THR A 17 -9.74 12.33 3.34
N ALA A 18 -9.71 13.63 3.03
CA ALA A 18 -9.01 14.13 1.84
C ALA A 18 -7.50 13.85 1.88
N VAL A 19 -6.86 14.08 3.04
CA VAL A 19 -5.45 13.76 3.26
C VAL A 19 -5.21 12.25 3.14
N MET A 20 -6.04 11.43 3.77
CA MET A 20 -5.92 9.97 3.73
C MET A 20 -6.02 9.45 2.28
N HIS A 21 -7.00 9.93 1.51
CA HIS A 21 -7.10 9.60 0.08
C HIS A 21 -5.89 10.06 -0.74
N ALA A 22 -5.30 11.22 -0.41
CA ALA A 22 -4.09 11.69 -1.08
C ALA A 22 -2.89 10.79 -0.76
N VAL A 23 -2.72 10.40 0.51
CA VAL A 23 -1.68 9.47 0.95
C VAL A 23 -1.83 8.11 0.26
N LEU A 24 -3.04 7.56 0.19
CA LEU A 24 -3.32 6.29 -0.51
C LEU A 24 -2.88 6.32 -1.98
N ARG A 25 -3.15 7.42 -2.70
CA ARG A 25 -2.74 7.56 -4.10
C ARG A 25 -1.24 7.61 -4.26
N LEU A 26 -0.55 8.36 -3.39
CA LEU A 26 0.91 8.51 -3.43
C LEU A 26 1.62 7.20 -3.08
N THR A 27 1.17 6.48 -2.04
CA THR A 27 1.75 5.18 -1.67
C THR A 27 1.47 4.11 -2.72
N GLY A 28 0.32 4.19 -3.40
CA GLY A 28 0.05 3.37 -4.59
C GLY A 28 1.06 3.59 -5.71
N LEU A 29 1.40 4.85 -6.01
CA LEU A 29 2.40 5.20 -7.03
C LEU A 29 3.82 4.76 -6.63
N ALA A 30 4.19 4.93 -5.37
CA ALA A 30 5.47 4.47 -4.85
C ALA A 30 5.59 2.94 -4.96
N SER A 31 4.57 2.20 -4.51
CA SER A 31 4.51 0.75 -4.62
C SER A 31 4.54 0.26 -6.07
N TYR A 32 3.91 0.98 -7.00
CA TYR A 32 4.01 0.70 -8.44
C TYR A 32 5.44 0.88 -8.96
N SER A 33 6.13 1.92 -8.50
CA SER A 33 7.48 2.26 -8.96
C SER A 33 8.55 1.31 -8.42
N GLU A 34 8.35 0.81 -7.20
CA GLU A 34 9.25 -0.16 -6.54
C GLU A 34 9.03 -1.59 -7.04
N ASN A 35 7.87 -1.90 -7.62
CA ASN A 35 7.58 -3.23 -8.14
C ASN A 35 8.29 -3.45 -9.48
N ASP A 36 9.36 -4.24 -9.43
CA ASP A 36 10.12 -4.62 -10.60
C ASP A 36 9.75 -6.02 -11.14
N VAL A 37 8.84 -6.73 -10.47
CA VAL A 37 8.47 -8.12 -10.79
C VAL A 37 7.25 -8.18 -11.70
N ASP A 38 6.17 -7.49 -11.34
CA ASP A 38 4.92 -7.56 -12.07
C ASP A 38 4.95 -6.76 -13.36
N CYS A 39 4.08 -7.14 -14.30
CA CYS A 39 3.89 -6.40 -15.53
C CYS A 39 3.31 -4.99 -15.22
N PRO A 40 3.97 -3.89 -15.61
CA PRO A 40 3.47 -2.54 -15.33
C PRO A 40 2.09 -2.26 -15.95
N ARG A 41 1.80 -2.83 -17.11
CA ARG A 41 0.49 -2.69 -17.77
C ARG A 41 -0.61 -3.38 -17.00
N LEU A 42 -0.34 -4.56 -16.45
CA LEU A 42 -1.28 -5.26 -15.60
C LEU A 42 -1.61 -4.41 -14.36
N LEU A 43 -0.59 -3.87 -13.70
CA LEU A 43 -0.77 -3.02 -12.53
C LEU A 43 -1.60 -1.76 -12.83
N GLN A 44 -1.37 -1.12 -13.99
CA GLN A 44 -2.17 0.03 -14.42
C GLN A 44 -3.64 -0.34 -14.67
N LEU A 45 -3.90 -1.46 -15.34
CA LEU A 45 -5.26 -1.90 -15.64
C LEU A 45 -6.02 -2.28 -14.37
N LEU A 46 -5.33 -2.95 -13.42
CA LEU A 46 -5.88 -3.21 -12.09
C LEU A 46 -6.23 -1.92 -11.35
N HIS A 47 -5.42 -0.86 -11.48
CA HIS A 47 -5.74 0.45 -10.91
C HIS A 47 -7.03 1.05 -11.49
N PHE A 48 -7.32 0.81 -12.77
CA PHE A 48 -8.58 1.23 -13.42
C PHE A 48 -9.74 0.24 -13.22
N GLY A 49 -9.52 -0.89 -12.54
CA GLY A 49 -10.54 -1.92 -12.32
C GLY A 49 -10.80 -2.82 -13.54
N GLU A 50 -9.89 -2.82 -14.52
CA GLU A 50 -9.99 -3.67 -15.70
C GLU A 50 -9.31 -5.03 -15.46
N LYS A 51 -9.88 -6.09 -16.04
CA LYS A 51 -9.28 -7.43 -16.02
C LYS A 51 -8.40 -7.59 -17.26
N LEU A 52 -7.14 -7.96 -17.06
CA LEU A 52 -6.26 -8.32 -18.17
C LEU A 52 -5.49 -9.59 -17.86
N ASP A 53 -5.33 -10.40 -18.89
CA ASP A 53 -4.43 -11.54 -18.87
C ASP A 53 -2.99 -11.04 -19.06
N SER A 54 -2.08 -11.44 -18.18
CA SER A 54 -0.64 -11.13 -18.31
C SER A 54 -0.06 -11.61 -19.65
N GLY A 55 -0.69 -12.62 -20.28
CA GLY A 55 -0.32 -13.10 -21.62
C GLY A 55 -0.45 -12.04 -22.73
N ASN A 56 -1.33 -11.04 -22.56
CA ASN A 56 -1.54 -9.98 -23.55
C ASN A 56 -0.41 -8.94 -23.60
N CYS A 57 0.55 -8.96 -22.67
CA CYS A 57 1.70 -8.05 -22.71
C CYS A 57 2.63 -8.35 -23.91
N GLY A 58 2.73 -9.62 -24.34
CA GLY A 58 3.57 -10.02 -25.47
C GLY A 58 5.06 -9.71 -25.28
N ASN A 59 5.57 -9.70 -24.03
CA ASN A 59 6.96 -9.37 -23.70
C ASN A 59 7.44 -8.02 -24.25
N THR A 60 6.55 -7.03 -24.29
CA THR A 60 6.86 -5.66 -24.75
C THR A 60 7.13 -4.68 -23.61
N CYS A 61 7.34 -5.19 -22.38
CA CYS A 61 7.78 -4.42 -21.23
C CYS A 61 8.93 -5.12 -20.51
N ASP A 62 9.80 -4.33 -19.89
CA ASP A 62 11.04 -4.81 -19.27
C ASP A 62 10.83 -5.92 -18.23
N SER A 63 9.78 -5.83 -17.41
CA SER A 63 9.50 -6.84 -16.38
C SER A 63 9.13 -8.20 -16.99
N CYS A 64 8.35 -8.22 -18.09
CA CYS A 64 7.98 -9.46 -18.77
C CYS A 64 9.09 -10.00 -19.68
N SER A 65 9.94 -9.13 -20.24
CA SER A 65 11.05 -9.54 -21.10
C SER A 65 12.23 -10.12 -20.29
N LYS A 66 12.36 -9.76 -19.01
CA LYS A 66 13.45 -10.23 -18.14
C LYS A 66 13.09 -11.56 -17.48
N ILE A 67 13.93 -12.56 -17.66
CA ILE A 67 13.90 -13.77 -16.82
C ILE A 67 14.56 -13.39 -15.48
N LYS A 68 13.77 -13.24 -14.42
CA LYS A 68 14.25 -12.91 -13.08
C LYS A 68 14.17 -14.11 -12.17
N THR A 69 15.23 -14.36 -11.40
CA THR A 69 15.19 -15.26 -10.25
C THR A 69 14.57 -14.51 -9.08
N LEU A 70 13.39 -14.95 -8.64
CA LEU A 70 12.75 -14.38 -7.46
C LEU A 70 13.36 -15.00 -6.21
N VAL A 71 13.77 -14.14 -5.28
CA VAL A 71 14.24 -14.54 -3.95
C VAL A 71 13.29 -13.91 -2.93
N GLU A 72 12.60 -14.74 -2.18
CA GLU A 72 11.81 -14.29 -1.05
C GLU A 72 12.73 -14.00 0.13
N LYS A 73 12.63 -12.80 0.69
CA LYS A 73 13.43 -12.36 1.83
C LYS A 73 12.51 -12.07 3.00
N ASP A 74 12.72 -12.79 4.10
CA ASP A 74 12.08 -12.47 5.37
C ASP A 74 12.66 -11.16 5.95
N VAL A 75 11.80 -10.18 6.19
CA VAL A 75 12.12 -8.85 6.76
C VAL A 75 11.49 -8.66 8.15
N THR A 76 10.97 -9.72 8.76
CA THR A 76 10.27 -9.67 10.05
C THR A 76 11.16 -9.12 11.16
N GLU A 77 12.41 -9.59 11.26
CA GLU A 77 13.33 -9.16 12.31
C GLU A 77 13.73 -7.68 12.16
N SER A 78 13.99 -7.23 10.92
CA SER A 78 14.28 -5.82 10.65
C SER A 78 13.11 -4.91 11.04
N THR A 79 11.87 -5.37 10.79
CA THR A 79 10.67 -4.65 11.20
C THR A 79 10.55 -4.56 12.73
N LYS A 80 10.81 -5.65 13.45
CA LYS A 80 10.80 -5.66 14.93
C LYS A 80 11.81 -4.67 15.50
N GLN A 81 13.04 -4.68 15.00
CA GLN A 81 14.10 -3.78 15.44
C GLN A 81 13.71 -2.31 15.24
N LEU A 82 13.12 -1.98 14.09
CA LEU A 82 12.64 -0.63 13.80
C LEU A 82 11.52 -0.20 14.77
N VAL A 83 10.53 -1.07 15.00
CA VAL A 83 9.43 -0.78 15.94
C VAL A 83 9.96 -0.59 17.35
N SER A 84 10.87 -1.45 17.82
CA SER A 84 11.49 -1.32 19.14
C SER A 84 12.27 -0.01 19.28
N PHE A 85 12.98 0.43 18.24
CA PHE A 85 13.68 1.72 18.25
C PHE A 85 12.69 2.90 18.38
N LEU A 86 11.61 2.87 17.61
CA LEU A 86 10.58 3.93 17.64
C LEU A 86 9.84 4.00 18.97
N GLN A 87 9.68 2.88 19.68
CA GLN A 87 9.08 2.84 21.03
C GLN A 87 9.98 3.48 22.10
N LEU A 88 11.29 3.49 21.88
CA LEU A 88 12.25 4.12 22.79
C LEU A 88 12.36 5.63 22.55
N ASP A 89 11.93 6.12 21.40
CA ASP A 89 11.88 7.54 21.11
C ASP A 89 10.64 8.18 21.73
N HIS A 90 10.85 9.01 22.77
CA HIS A 90 9.80 9.79 23.43
C HIS A 90 9.50 11.12 22.71
N SER A 91 10.07 11.34 21.53
CA SER A 91 9.76 12.54 20.75
C SER A 91 8.28 12.53 20.32
N PRO A 92 7.64 13.71 20.21
CA PRO A 92 6.31 13.82 19.60
C PRO A 92 6.25 13.23 18.19
N LEU A 93 7.38 13.20 17.48
CA LEU A 93 7.51 12.67 16.12
C LEU A 93 7.30 11.15 16.07
N ALA A 94 7.77 10.40 17.09
CA ALA A 94 7.54 8.95 17.18
C ALA A 94 6.04 8.62 17.27
N PHE A 95 5.26 9.43 18.00
CA PHE A 95 3.81 9.28 18.13
C PHE A 95 3.08 9.49 16.79
N TYR A 96 3.44 10.53 16.03
CA TYR A 96 2.87 10.77 14.68
C TYR A 96 3.22 9.66 13.68
N PHE A 97 4.40 9.05 13.85
CA PHE A 97 4.83 7.92 13.03
C PHE A 97 4.01 6.65 13.31
N PHE A 98 3.68 6.37 14.58
CA PHE A 98 2.81 5.26 14.96
C PHE A 98 1.37 5.42 14.46
N ASP A 99 0.78 6.61 14.57
CA ASP A 99 -0.56 6.89 14.02
C ASP A 99 -0.57 6.70 12.48
N SER A 100 0.50 7.09 11.79
CA SER A 100 0.65 6.85 10.34
C SER A 100 0.85 5.37 9.98
N LEU A 101 1.52 4.60 10.85
CA LEU A 101 1.73 3.16 10.68
C LEU A 101 0.46 2.33 10.89
N LEU A 102 -0.42 2.73 11.82
CA LEU A 102 -1.72 2.08 12.02
C LEU A 102 -2.61 2.22 10.78
N ASP A 103 -2.68 3.43 10.20
CA ASP A 103 -3.38 3.66 8.93
C ASP A 103 -2.77 2.82 7.77
N LEU A 104 -1.45 2.60 7.76
CA LEU A 104 -0.74 1.74 6.80
C LEU A 104 -0.95 0.24 7.04
N SER A 105 -1.12 -0.19 8.29
CA SER A 105 -1.36 -1.59 8.65
C SER A 105 -2.73 -2.07 8.19
N ASP A 106 -3.76 -1.23 8.23
CA ASP A 106 -5.08 -1.52 7.67
C ASP A 106 -5.04 -1.64 6.12
N ILE A 107 -4.17 -0.86 5.48
CA ILE A 107 -3.94 -0.90 4.02
C ILE A 107 -3.14 -2.16 3.62
N LEU A 108 -2.10 -2.51 4.38
CA LEU A 108 -1.30 -3.71 4.15
C LEU A 108 -2.11 -4.98 4.44
N PHE A 109 -2.97 -4.98 5.47
CA PHE A 109 -3.87 -6.09 5.77
C PHE A 109 -4.93 -6.30 4.68
N SER A 110 -5.44 -5.22 4.09
CA SER A 110 -6.32 -5.31 2.91
C SER A 110 -5.57 -5.91 1.69
N LYS A 111 -4.30 -5.54 1.47
CA LYS A 111 -3.49 -6.08 0.36
C LYS A 111 -3.05 -7.53 0.57
N THR A 112 -2.75 -7.97 1.79
CA THR A 112 -2.45 -9.39 2.07
C THR A 112 -3.69 -10.27 1.90
N THR A 113 -4.88 -9.76 2.22
CA THR A 113 -6.14 -10.49 1.95
C THR A 113 -6.40 -10.64 0.44
N THR A 114 -6.08 -9.62 -0.36
CA THR A 114 -6.14 -9.70 -1.84
C THR A 114 -5.06 -10.63 -2.41
N PHE A 115 -3.86 -10.66 -1.82
CA PHE A 115 -2.79 -11.58 -2.24
C PHE A 115 -3.16 -13.04 -1.96
N VAL A 116 -3.76 -13.35 -0.80
CA VAL A 116 -4.32 -14.69 -0.49
C VAL A 116 -5.53 -15.01 -1.40
N GLY A 117 -6.36 -14.03 -1.73
CA GLY A 117 -7.50 -14.18 -2.65
C GLY A 117 -7.10 -14.49 -4.10
N VAL A 118 -6.00 -13.91 -4.58
CA VAL A 118 -5.43 -14.20 -5.92
C VAL A 118 -4.69 -15.54 -5.94
N PHE A 119 -4.04 -15.92 -4.83
CA PHE A 119 -3.36 -17.22 -4.72
C PHE A 119 -4.36 -18.40 -4.73
N ASN A 120 -5.51 -18.26 -4.07
CA ASN A 120 -6.56 -19.31 -4.05
C ASN A 120 -7.30 -19.47 -5.39
N GLN A 121 -7.24 -18.48 -6.30
CA GLN A 121 -7.79 -18.60 -7.66
C GLN A 121 -6.80 -19.21 -8.67
N ARG A 122 -5.56 -19.48 -8.28
CA ARG A 122 -4.54 -20.15 -9.12
C ARG A 122 -4.32 -21.63 -8.78
N LEU A 123 -5.04 -22.17 -7.80
CA LEU A 123 -4.98 -23.60 -7.39
C LEU A 123 -6.33 -24.32 -7.51
N GLY A 124 -7.21 -23.84 -8.41
CA GLY A 124 -8.42 -24.54 -8.84
C GLY A 124 -8.42 -24.77 -10.34
#